data_AF-A0A2M8N9D0-F1
#
_entry.id   AF-A0A2M8N9D0-F1
#
_cell.length_a   1.000
_cell.length_b   1.000
_cell.length_c   1.000
_cell.angle_alpha   90.00
_cell.angle_beta   90.00
_cell.angle_gamma   90.00
#
_symmetry.space_group_name_H-M   'P 1'
#
loop_
_entity.id
_entity.type
_entity.pdbx_description
1 polymer ?
#
loop_
_entity_poly.entity_id
_entity_poly.type
_entity_poly.pdbx_seq_one_letter_code
_entity_poly.pdbx_strand_id
1 'polypeptide(L)'
;MSLIDIDTAIIRMYEDTALTDSLDDETAQILLRWGEGQLRLWANRSQTPEDFESKFDLLRKIMKLVNRFSGGRARMSDEKRTKYLTVLVERANEIGYPASQQVIGTILAAQSQLDDTTVVRMLLAMLETGSTHTAPLPDNRIGDFPMTEENPDDPPKDNPRHGLDLRDIPGLDLK
;
A
#
# COMPACT_ATOMS: atom_id res chain seq x y z
N MET A 1 3.01 2.27 34.53
CA MET A 1 2.71 1.51 33.31
C MET A 1 3.51 2.16 32.19
N SER A 2 4.55 1.49 31.70
CA SER A 2 5.27 2.00 30.53
C SER A 2 4.30 1.98 29.34
N LEU A 3 4.15 3.13 28.69
CA LEU A 3 3.31 3.24 27.50
C LEU A 3 3.99 2.48 26.35
N ILE A 4 3.22 1.85 25.49
CA ILE A 4 3.72 1.31 24.22
C ILE A 4 4.08 2.50 23.34
N ASP A 5 5.36 2.62 22.96
CA ASP A 5 5.86 3.69 22.10
C ASP A 5 5.81 3.26 20.63
N ILE A 6 4.65 3.45 20.02
CA ILE A 6 4.38 2.98 18.67
C ILE A 6 5.23 3.73 17.63
N ASP A 7 5.44 5.04 17.80
CA ASP A 7 6.21 5.85 16.85
C ASP A 7 7.66 5.37 16.78
N THR A 8 8.27 5.06 17.93
CA THR A 8 9.61 4.45 17.97
C THR A 8 9.64 3.09 17.28
N ALA A 9 8.62 2.25 17.48
CA ALA A 9 8.55 0.94 16.82
C ALA A 9 8.42 1.06 15.30
N ILE A 10 7.60 2.01 14.82
CA ILE A 10 7.44 2.31 13.39
C ILE A 10 8.77 2.79 12.81
N ILE A 11 9.45 3.75 13.45
CA ILE A 11 10.76 4.25 13.00
C ILE A 11 11.77 3.10 12.87
N ARG A 12 11.90 2.27 13.92
CA ARG A 12 12.79 1.10 13.91
C ARG A 12 12.49 0.11 12.78
N MET A 13 11.22 -0.03 12.40
CA MET A 13 10.82 -0.89 11.29
C MET A 13 11.26 -0.29 9.95
N TYR A 14 11.03 1.00 9.72
CA TYR A 14 11.46 1.68 8.49
C TYR A 14 12.99 1.78 8.37
N GLU A 15 13.72 1.79 9.49
CA GLU A 15 15.19 1.77 9.52
C GLU A 15 15.80 0.37 9.27
N ASP A 16 15.02 -0.71 9.42
CA ASP A 16 15.50 -2.08 9.17
C ASP A 16 15.46 -2.40 7.67
N THR A 17 16.54 -2.04 6.96
CA THR A 17 16.68 -2.28 5.52
C THR A 17 16.58 -3.76 5.14
N ALA A 18 16.88 -4.69 6.06
CA ALA A 18 16.73 -6.13 5.80
C ALA A 18 15.25 -6.57 5.66
N LEU A 19 14.28 -5.69 5.92
CA LEU A 19 12.87 -5.96 5.65
C LEU A 19 12.52 -5.81 4.17
N THR A 20 13.32 -5.07 3.40
CA THR A 20 12.99 -4.68 2.02
C THR A 20 14.15 -4.77 1.03
N ASP A 21 15.35 -5.17 1.47
CA ASP A 21 16.59 -5.14 0.67
C ASP A 21 16.54 -5.89 -0.67
N SER A 22 15.64 -6.88 -0.79
CA SER A 22 15.49 -7.70 -1.99
C SER A 22 14.25 -7.34 -2.82
N LEU A 23 13.55 -6.25 -2.49
CA LEU A 23 12.34 -5.77 -3.18
C LEU A 23 12.64 -4.46 -3.91
N ASP A 24 11.87 -4.18 -4.97
CA ASP A 24 11.81 -2.83 -5.54
C ASP A 24 11.08 -1.86 -4.60
N ASP A 25 11.24 -0.54 -4.84
CA ASP A 25 10.69 0.50 -3.97
C ASP A 25 9.16 0.43 -3.82
N GLU A 26 8.42 0.11 -4.88
CA GLU A 26 6.95 0.02 -4.83
C GLU A 26 6.52 -1.18 -3.97
N THR A 27 7.14 -2.34 -4.22
CA THR A 27 6.85 -3.57 -3.47
C THR A 27 7.27 -3.46 -2.00
N ALA A 28 8.41 -2.81 -1.73
CA ALA A 28 8.90 -2.51 -0.39
C ALA A 28 7.91 -1.64 0.39
N GLN A 29 7.38 -0.58 -0.22
CA GLN A 29 6.38 0.28 0.41
C GLN A 29 5.10 -0.45 0.77
N ILE A 30 4.64 -1.39 -0.06
CA ILE A 30 3.45 -2.20 0.24
C ILE A 30 3.68 -3.04 1.51
N LEU A 31 4.84 -3.70 1.60
CA LEU A 31 5.19 -4.52 2.76
C LEU A 31 5.32 -3.67 4.04
N LEU A 32 5.99 -2.51 3.96
CA LEU A 32 6.16 -1.60 5.09
C LEU A 32 4.83 -1.03 5.59
N ARG A 33 3.94 -0.59 4.69
CA ARG A 33 2.61 -0.08 5.06
C ARG A 33 1.76 -1.16 5.72
N TRP A 34 1.83 -2.40 5.23
CA TRP A 34 1.16 -3.52 5.89
C TRP A 34 1.71 -3.74 7.30
N GLY A 35 3.03 -3.76 7.48
CA GLY A 35 3.67 -3.89 8.80
C GLY A 35 3.27 -2.78 9.77
N GLU A 36 3.22 -1.53 9.30
CA GLU A 36 2.75 -0.39 10.08
C GLU A 36 1.29 -0.58 10.55
N GLY A 37 0.42 -1.04 9.65
CA GLY A 37 -0.96 -1.39 9.99
C GLY A 37 -1.04 -2.43 11.11
N GLN A 38 -0.21 -3.47 11.07
CA GLN A 38 -0.17 -4.49 12.12
C GLN A 38 0.37 -3.95 13.45
N LEU A 39 1.41 -3.12 13.43
CA LEU A 39 1.92 -2.45 14.62
C LEU A 39 0.85 -1.60 15.31
N ARG A 40 0.09 -0.81 14.52
CA ARG A 40 -1.04 -0.01 15.03
C ARG A 40 -2.15 -0.89 15.62
N LEU A 41 -2.47 -2.01 14.98
CA LEU A 41 -3.46 -2.95 15.50
C LEU A 41 -3.04 -3.60 16.82
N TRP A 42 -1.77 -3.98 16.97
CA TRP A 42 -1.31 -4.63 18.20
C TRP A 42 -1.00 -3.65 19.32
N ALA A 43 -0.53 -2.44 19.06
CA ALA A 43 -0.40 -1.43 20.10
C ALA A 43 -1.74 -1.20 20.83
N ASN A 44 -2.87 -1.32 20.12
CA ASN A 44 -4.21 -1.23 20.69
C ASN A 44 -4.69 -2.51 21.41
N ARG A 45 -4.10 -3.68 21.10
CA ARG A 45 -4.53 -5.00 21.63
C ARG A 45 -3.61 -5.53 22.73
N SER A 46 -2.36 -5.08 22.78
CA SER A 46 -1.35 -5.52 23.73
C SER A 46 -1.60 -4.93 25.11
N GLN A 47 -1.53 -5.79 26.12
CA GLN A 47 -1.75 -5.40 27.51
C GLN A 47 -0.48 -4.84 28.17
N THR A 48 0.69 -5.23 27.66
CA THR A 48 2.00 -4.82 28.16
C THR A 48 2.97 -4.50 27.01
N PRO A 49 4.00 -3.68 27.27
CA PRO A 49 5.06 -3.45 26.30
C PRO A 49 5.82 -4.72 25.91
N GLU A 50 5.99 -5.67 26.83
CA GLU A 50 6.69 -6.93 26.56
C GLU A 50 5.92 -7.82 25.58
N ASP A 51 4.59 -7.85 25.66
CA ASP A 51 3.73 -8.54 24.70
C ASP A 51 3.82 -7.86 23.31
N PHE A 52 3.81 -6.54 23.28
CA PHE A 52 3.96 -5.78 22.04
C PHE A 52 5.33 -6.05 21.37
N GLU A 53 6.43 -5.95 22.12
CA GLU A 53 7.78 -6.20 21.58
C GLU A 53 7.93 -7.64 21.06
N SER A 54 7.36 -8.62 21.79
CA SER A 54 7.37 -10.02 21.34
C SER A 54 6.64 -10.21 20.01
N LYS A 55 5.49 -9.54 19.82
CA LYS A 55 4.75 -9.55 18.56
C LYS A 55 5.48 -8.79 17.46
N PHE A 56 6.11 -7.66 17.79
CA PHE A 56 6.90 -6.88 16.85
C PHE A 56 8.07 -7.70 16.28
N ASP A 57 8.79 -8.44 17.13
CA ASP A 57 9.85 -9.35 16.68
C ASP A 57 9.33 -10.45 15.74
N LEU A 58 8.14 -10.99 16.00
CA LEU A 58 7.51 -11.98 15.12
C LEU A 58 7.09 -11.37 13.77
N LEU A 59 6.55 -10.15 13.77
CA LEU A 59 6.23 -9.43 12.54
C LEU A 59 7.46 -9.16 11.69
N ARG A 60 8.56 -8.70 12.29
CA ARG A 60 9.83 -8.51 11.56
C ARG A 60 10.30 -9.81 10.92
N LYS A 61 10.17 -10.96 11.61
CA LYS A 61 10.51 -12.27 11.03
C LYS A 61 9.61 -12.62 9.85
N ILE A 62 8.31 -12.37 9.94
CA ILE A 62 7.35 -12.59 8.84
C ILE A 62 7.69 -11.72 7.63
N MET A 63 7.92 -10.41 7.85
CA MET A 63 8.30 -9.49 6.77
C MET A 63 9.60 -9.93 6.10
N LYS A 64 10.61 -10.38 6.87
CA LYS A 64 11.86 -10.94 6.31
C LYS A 64 11.62 -12.19 5.47
N LEU A 65 10.70 -13.06 5.88
CA LEU A 65 10.32 -14.24 5.10
C LEU A 65 9.62 -13.85 3.79
N VAL A 66 8.71 -12.87 3.82
CA VAL A 66 8.01 -12.35 2.63
C VAL A 66 8.99 -11.69 1.66
N ASN A 67 9.88 -10.82 2.14
CA ASN A 67 10.96 -10.20 1.37
C ASN A 67 11.84 -11.25 0.70
N ARG A 68 12.39 -12.17 1.50
CA ARG A 68 13.32 -13.19 1.01
C ARG A 68 12.68 -14.17 0.05
N PHE A 69 11.42 -14.54 0.28
CA PHE A 69 10.68 -15.38 -0.66
C PHE A 69 10.45 -14.63 -1.97
N SER A 70 9.92 -13.42 -1.92
CA SER A 70 9.55 -12.66 -3.11
C SER A 70 10.78 -12.33 -3.96
N GLY A 71 11.80 -11.66 -3.40
CA GLY A 71 13.00 -11.30 -4.16
C GLY A 71 13.92 -12.50 -4.50
N GLY A 72 13.82 -13.59 -3.74
CA GLY A 72 14.69 -14.77 -3.93
C GLY A 72 14.07 -15.92 -4.74
N ARG A 73 12.76 -15.93 -5.00
CA ARG A 73 12.05 -17.11 -5.53
C ARG A 73 12.64 -17.67 -6.82
N ALA A 74 13.07 -16.79 -7.73
CA ALA A 74 13.62 -17.18 -9.03
C ALA A 74 14.92 -18.01 -8.91
N ARG A 75 15.63 -17.90 -7.79
CA ARG A 75 16.90 -18.60 -7.50
C ARG A 75 16.72 -19.77 -6.53
N MET A 76 15.50 -20.01 -6.03
CA MET A 76 15.21 -21.05 -5.06
C MET A 76 14.69 -22.33 -5.74
N SER A 77 15.15 -23.49 -5.27
CA SER A 77 14.51 -24.76 -5.58
C SER A 77 13.10 -24.83 -5.02
N ASP A 78 12.23 -25.64 -5.61
CA ASP A 78 10.86 -25.82 -5.13
C ASP A 78 10.81 -26.29 -3.67
N GLU A 79 11.72 -27.19 -3.26
CA GLU A 79 11.83 -27.61 -1.85
C GLU A 79 12.14 -26.43 -0.91
N LYS A 80 13.03 -25.52 -1.31
CA LYS A 80 13.33 -24.32 -0.53
C LYS A 80 12.11 -23.39 -0.50
N ARG A 81 11.42 -23.19 -1.63
CA ARG A 81 10.21 -22.35 -1.71
C ARG A 81 9.12 -22.88 -0.78
N THR A 82 8.85 -24.18 -0.80
CA THR A 82 7.91 -24.84 0.11
C THR A 82 8.31 -24.59 1.56
N LYS A 83 9.58 -24.82 1.92
CA LYS A 83 10.06 -24.62 3.29
C LYS A 83 9.87 -23.18 3.78
N TYR A 84 10.13 -22.18 2.92
CA TYR A 84 9.88 -20.78 3.27
C TYR A 84 8.41 -20.50 3.55
N LEU A 85 7.52 -21.00 2.69
CA LEU A 85 6.08 -20.81 2.87
C LEU A 85 5.54 -21.56 4.09
N THR A 86 6.04 -22.75 4.39
CA THR A 86 5.70 -23.48 5.62
C THR A 86 6.10 -22.68 6.85
N VAL A 87 7.35 -22.20 6.92
CA VAL A 87 7.82 -21.39 8.05
C VAL A 87 7.05 -20.08 8.16
N LEU A 88 6.69 -19.45 7.04
CA LEU A 88 5.84 -18.26 7.02
C LEU A 88 4.47 -18.53 7.66
N VAL A 89 3.83 -19.64 7.27
CA VAL A 89 2.54 -20.07 7.83
C VAL A 89 2.66 -20.38 9.32
N GLU A 90 3.69 -21.10 9.77
CA GLU A 90 3.92 -21.39 11.19
C GLU A 90 4.04 -20.10 12.01
N ARG A 91 4.87 -19.14 11.55
CA ARG A 91 5.08 -17.85 12.23
C ARG A 91 3.83 -17.00 12.25
N ALA A 92 3.04 -17.04 11.18
CA ALA A 92 1.77 -16.34 11.09
C ALA A 92 0.75 -16.88 12.12
N ASN A 93 0.70 -18.21 12.27
CA ASN A 93 -0.16 -18.85 13.28
C ASN A 93 0.27 -18.51 14.71
N GLU A 94 1.58 -18.37 14.98
CA GLU A 94 2.09 -17.97 16.31
C GLU A 94 1.56 -16.59 16.77
N ILE A 95 1.24 -15.69 15.84
CA ILE A 95 0.69 -14.35 16.13
C ILE A 95 -0.82 -14.25 15.91
N GLY A 96 -1.48 -15.37 15.62
CA GLY A 96 -2.95 -15.47 15.52
C GLY A 96 -3.54 -15.20 14.13
N TYR A 97 -2.74 -15.24 13.06
CA TYR A 97 -3.28 -15.22 11.70
C TYR A 97 -3.77 -16.61 11.28
N PRO A 98 -4.91 -16.70 10.56
CA PRO A 98 -5.49 -17.98 10.13
C PRO A 98 -4.79 -18.56 8.87
N ALA A 99 -3.46 -18.48 8.79
CA ALA A 99 -2.73 -18.94 7.62
C ALA A 99 -2.81 -20.48 7.51
N SER A 100 -3.27 -20.99 6.37
CA SER A 100 -3.44 -22.43 6.13
C SER A 100 -2.35 -22.98 5.20
N GLN A 101 -1.81 -24.16 5.54
CA GLN A 101 -0.86 -24.86 4.67
C GLN A 101 -1.45 -25.27 3.32
N GLN A 102 -2.79 -25.38 3.22
CA GLN A 102 -3.46 -25.72 1.96
C GLN A 102 -3.23 -24.66 0.87
N VAL A 103 -2.93 -23.41 1.28
CA VAL A 103 -2.68 -22.28 0.39
C VAL A 103 -1.29 -22.35 -0.26
N ILE A 104 -0.35 -23.07 0.35
CA ILE A 104 1.04 -23.18 -0.13
C ILE A 104 1.09 -23.74 -1.54
N GLY A 105 0.33 -24.79 -1.84
CA GLY A 105 0.29 -25.41 -3.16
C GLY A 105 -0.20 -24.44 -4.25
N THR A 106 -1.23 -23.66 -3.94
CA THR A 106 -1.79 -22.63 -4.83
C THR A 106 -0.76 -21.54 -5.14
N ILE A 107 -0.05 -21.06 -4.11
CA ILE A 107 0.99 -20.04 -4.26
C ILE A 107 2.15 -20.58 -5.11
N LEU A 108 2.59 -21.82 -4.85
CA LEU A 108 3.69 -22.43 -5.58
C LEU A 108 3.38 -22.61 -7.07
N ALA A 109 2.12 -22.89 -7.41
CA ALA A 109 1.66 -23.01 -8.80
C ALA A 109 1.53 -21.65 -9.50
N ALA A 110 1.10 -20.60 -8.79
CA ALA A 110 0.86 -19.28 -9.37
C ALA A 110 2.12 -18.40 -9.46
N GLN A 111 3.04 -18.49 -8.49
CA GLN A 111 4.17 -17.54 -8.32
C GLN A 111 5.09 -17.40 -9.53
N SER A 112 5.19 -18.42 -10.40
CA SER A 112 6.13 -18.45 -11.51
C SER A 112 5.74 -17.51 -12.66
N GLN A 113 4.48 -17.07 -12.68
CA GLN A 113 3.93 -16.18 -13.71
C GLN A 113 3.66 -14.77 -13.19
N LEU A 114 3.91 -14.53 -11.90
CA LEU A 114 3.57 -13.28 -11.22
C LEU A 114 4.83 -12.46 -10.95
N ASP A 115 4.68 -11.14 -11.04
CA ASP A 115 5.65 -10.16 -10.54
C ASP A 115 5.74 -10.16 -9.02
N ASP A 116 6.83 -9.58 -8.51
CA ASP A 116 7.17 -9.55 -7.08
C ASP A 116 6.08 -8.86 -6.26
N THR A 117 5.53 -7.76 -6.79
CA THR A 117 4.45 -6.99 -6.19
C THR A 117 3.20 -7.84 -5.98
N THR A 118 2.79 -8.58 -7.01
CA THR A 118 1.61 -9.45 -6.95
C THR A 118 1.84 -10.63 -6.00
N VAL A 119 3.05 -11.20 -5.98
CA VAL A 119 3.40 -12.26 -5.01
C VAL A 119 3.33 -11.74 -3.58
N VAL A 120 3.91 -10.58 -3.27
CA VAL A 120 3.82 -9.97 -1.94
C VAL A 120 2.36 -9.76 -1.56
N ARG A 121 1.54 -9.16 -2.42
CA ARG A 121 0.10 -8.97 -2.15
C ARG A 121 -0.63 -10.27 -1.87
N MET A 122 -0.35 -11.31 -2.64
CA MET A 122 -0.94 -12.64 -2.44
C MET A 122 -0.52 -13.25 -1.09
N LEU A 123 0.75 -13.10 -0.70
CA LEU A 123 1.24 -13.55 0.61
C LEU A 123 0.60 -12.77 1.76
N LEU A 124 0.47 -11.45 1.65
CA LEU A 124 -0.20 -10.63 2.65
C LEU A 124 -1.69 -11.01 2.79
N ALA A 125 -2.39 -11.18 1.67
CA ALA A 125 -3.80 -11.60 1.66
C ALA A 125 -3.99 -12.98 2.32
N MET A 126 -3.06 -13.92 2.08
CA MET A 126 -3.04 -15.23 2.76
C MET A 126 -2.93 -15.07 4.28
N LEU A 127 -2.07 -14.16 4.76
CA LEU A 127 -1.90 -13.92 6.19
C LEU A 127 -3.18 -13.35 6.80
N GLU A 128 -3.82 -12.38 6.16
CA GLU A 128 -5.00 -11.71 6.72
C GLU A 128 -6.27 -12.55 6.69
N THR A 129 -6.49 -13.31 5.61
CA THR A 129 -7.77 -14.00 5.35
C THR A 129 -7.69 -15.52 5.45
N GLY A 130 -6.48 -16.08 5.57
CA GLY A 130 -6.28 -17.52 5.44
C GLY A 130 -6.57 -18.07 4.03
N SER A 131 -6.80 -17.19 3.05
CA SER A 131 -7.18 -17.51 1.67
C SER A 131 -6.33 -16.72 0.66
N THR A 132 -6.12 -17.23 -0.55
CA THR A 132 -5.44 -16.50 -1.64
C THR A 132 -6.31 -15.43 -2.30
N HIS A 133 -7.37 -14.95 -1.64
CA HIS A 133 -8.26 -13.96 -2.25
C HIS A 133 -7.56 -12.60 -2.20
N THR A 134 -6.85 -12.25 -3.26
CA THR A 134 -6.38 -10.88 -3.52
C THR A 134 -7.60 -9.97 -3.48
N ALA A 135 -7.78 -9.27 -2.35
CA ALA A 135 -8.81 -8.24 -2.24
C ALA A 135 -8.57 -7.20 -3.35
N PRO A 136 -9.64 -6.72 -4.02
CA PRO A 136 -9.52 -5.63 -4.97
C PRO A 136 -8.93 -4.41 -4.25
N LEU A 137 -7.97 -3.76 -4.90
CA LEU A 137 -7.30 -2.54 -4.44
C LEU A 137 -8.33 -1.58 -3.80
N PRO A 138 -8.05 -0.99 -2.62
CA PRO A 138 -8.68 0.29 -2.32
C PRO A 138 -8.25 1.21 -3.46
N ASP A 139 -9.24 1.65 -4.22
CA ASP A 139 -9.12 2.65 -5.27
C ASP A 139 -8.41 3.86 -4.66
N ASN A 140 -7.08 3.90 -4.83
CA ASN A 140 -6.26 5.01 -4.39
C ASN A 140 -6.44 6.13 -5.43
N ARG A 141 -7.68 6.59 -5.57
CA ARG A 141 -7.98 7.96 -5.96
C ARG A 141 -7.40 8.83 -4.86
N ILE A 142 -6.10 9.05 -4.99
CA ILE A 142 -5.43 10.26 -4.54
C ILE A 142 -6.41 11.38 -4.83
N GLY A 143 -6.75 12.11 -3.77
CA GLY A 143 -7.83 13.09 -3.76
C GLY A 143 -7.90 13.86 -5.06
N ASP A 144 -9.11 13.89 -5.61
CA ASP A 144 -9.63 15.05 -6.31
C ASP A 144 -9.49 16.23 -5.34
N PHE A 145 -8.27 16.76 -5.25
CA PHE A 145 -8.05 18.10 -4.74
C PHE A 145 -8.70 18.98 -5.80
N PRO A 146 -9.76 19.75 -5.48
CA PRO A 146 -10.14 20.82 -6.35
C PRO A 146 -8.92 21.71 -6.49
N MET A 147 -8.27 21.70 -7.65
CA MET A 147 -7.45 22.82 -8.06
C MET A 147 -8.38 24.01 -7.97
N THR A 148 -8.20 24.81 -6.92
CA THR A 148 -8.71 26.16 -6.91
C THR A 148 -7.94 26.83 -8.04
N GLU A 149 -8.63 26.99 -9.16
CA GLU A 149 -8.19 27.74 -10.33
C GLU A 149 -8.00 29.19 -9.85
N GLU A 150 -6.82 29.45 -9.29
CA GLU A 150 -6.33 30.78 -8.97
C GLU A 150 -6.15 31.48 -10.31
N ASN A 151 -7.16 32.28 -10.65
CA ASN A 151 -7.27 33.03 -11.88
C ASN A 151 -6.49 34.35 -11.71
N PRO A 152 -5.31 34.52 -12.35
CA PRO A 152 -4.48 35.69 -12.14
C PRO A 152 -4.26 36.36 -13.50
N ASP A 153 -5.28 37.03 -14.03
CA ASP A 153 -5.09 38.26 -14.82
C ASP A 153 -6.43 38.88 -15.25
N ASP A 154 -6.50 40.20 -15.10
CA ASP A 154 -7.32 41.15 -15.84
C ASP A 154 -8.76 41.50 -15.33
N PRO A 155 -9.21 42.76 -15.47
CA PRO A 155 -8.99 43.86 -14.53
C PRO A 155 -10.34 44.59 -14.23
N PRO A 156 -10.39 45.70 -13.45
CA PRO A 156 -11.65 46.23 -12.95
C PRO A 156 -12.43 47.06 -13.98
N LYS A 157 -13.75 46.90 -13.88
CA LYS A 157 -14.88 47.70 -14.42
C LYS A 157 -14.52 49.09 -14.95
N ASP A 158 -14.90 49.37 -16.20
CA ASP A 158 -15.31 50.71 -16.61
C ASP A 158 -16.60 50.64 -17.44
N ASN A 159 -17.54 51.49 -17.07
CA ASN A 159 -18.88 51.60 -17.64
C ASN A 159 -19.05 53.06 -18.05
N PRO A 160 -19.29 53.34 -19.34
CA PRO A 160 -19.99 54.54 -19.73
C PRO A 160 -21.35 54.20 -20.36
N ARG A 161 -22.38 54.72 -19.71
CA ARG A 161 -23.70 54.96 -20.28
C ARG A 161 -23.63 56.00 -21.40
N HIS A 162 -24.68 55.94 -22.23
CA HIS A 162 -25.27 56.98 -23.07
C HIS A 162 -24.69 57.24 -24.47
N GLY A 163 -25.60 57.21 -25.44
CA GLY A 163 -25.43 57.91 -26.71
C GLY A 163 -26.29 57.32 -27.82
N LEU A 164 -27.54 57.80 -27.95
CA LEU A 164 -28.31 57.71 -29.19
C LEU A 164 -27.49 58.28 -30.36
N ASP A 165 -27.59 57.69 -31.56
CA ASP A 165 -27.96 58.46 -32.76
C ASP A 165 -28.53 57.56 -33.88
N LEU A 166 -29.75 57.88 -34.29
CA LEU A 166 -30.35 57.51 -35.57
C LEU A 166 -29.60 58.28 -36.67
N ARG A 167 -28.97 57.60 -37.64
CA ARG A 167 -28.73 58.02 -39.05
C ARG A 167 -27.48 57.33 -39.60
N ASP A 168 -27.61 56.13 -40.18
CA ASP A 168 -26.87 55.78 -41.40
C ASP A 168 -27.45 54.49 -42.02
N ILE A 169 -28.37 54.67 -42.96
CA ILE A 169 -28.79 53.66 -43.95
C ILE A 169 -28.14 54.16 -45.26
N PRO A 170 -27.29 53.38 -45.95
CA PRO A 170 -27.64 53.05 -47.34
C PRO A 170 -27.06 51.72 -47.91
N GLY A 171 -27.80 51.10 -48.84
CA GLY A 171 -27.33 50.02 -49.72
C GLY A 171 -28.28 48.82 -49.78
N LEU A 172 -29.55 48.97 -50.17
CA LEU A 172 -30.03 49.10 -51.55
C LEU A 172 -29.68 47.88 -52.42
N ASP A 173 -30.64 46.94 -52.38
CA ASP A 173 -30.90 45.87 -53.35
C ASP A 173 -30.81 46.38 -54.80
N LEU A 174 -30.11 45.64 -55.68
CA LEU A 174 -30.44 45.60 -57.09
C LEU A 174 -29.73 44.44 -57.82
N LYS A 175 -30.59 43.57 -58.38
CA LYS A 175 -30.43 42.57 -59.45
C LYS A 175 -29.95 41.16 -59.12
#